data_AF-A0A382DZB1-F1
#
_entry.id   AF-A0A382DZB1-F1
#
_cell.length_a   1.000
_cell.length_b   1.000
_cell.length_c   1.000
_cell.angle_alpha   90.00
_cell.angle_beta   90.00
_cell.angle_gamma   90.00
#
_symmetry.space_group_name_H-M   'P 1'
#
loop_
_entity.id
_entity.type
_entity.pdbx_description
1 polymer ?
#
loop_
_entity_poly.entity_id
_entity_poly.type
_entity_poly.pdbx_seq_one_letter_code
_entity_poly.pdbx_strand_id
1 'polypeptide(L)'
;MLSLLVLAAPLSGCLLWGDEEEPEAIPEKESGFGAFSVVAPIDTGINVYHNHFLMNASYPQWLLDGLGVNKICDVTLTGTWQERYEADKEVCWDNITSEDVVWFRGTRIIGTTPDDNTDIPILDDPQDGHGTAVTGAVLNANPDAVIFFVEGFSDAAVLAAANQPLVDVITTSFGPILSVP
;
A
#
# COMPACT_ATOMS: atom_id res chain seq x y z
N MET A 1 -44.75 -23.64 -68.79
CA MET A 1 -43.78 -23.56 -67.66
C MET A 1 -43.86 -22.15 -67.12
N LEU A 2 -44.47 -21.99 -65.94
CA LEU A 2 -43.80 -21.57 -64.69
C LEU A 2 -43.28 -20.11 -64.79
N SER A 3 -43.65 -19.14 -63.97
CA SER A 3 -44.25 -19.16 -62.63
C SER A 3 -44.94 -17.83 -62.34
N LEU A 4 -46.05 -17.92 -61.61
CA LEU A 4 -46.68 -16.84 -60.86
C LEU A 4 -45.80 -16.51 -59.64
N LEU A 5 -45.54 -15.24 -59.35
CA LEU A 5 -45.13 -14.79 -58.02
C LEU A 5 -45.73 -13.41 -57.75
N VAL A 6 -46.84 -13.44 -57.01
CA VAL A 6 -47.44 -12.27 -56.34
C VAL A 6 -46.77 -12.18 -54.98
N LEU A 7 -46.01 -11.12 -54.73
CA LEU A 7 -45.54 -10.77 -53.39
C LEU A 7 -46.39 -9.61 -52.89
N ALA A 8 -47.39 -9.94 -52.07
CA ALA A 8 -48.14 -8.98 -51.28
C ALA A 8 -47.27 -8.53 -50.09
N ALA A 9 -46.94 -7.25 -50.03
CA ALA A 9 -46.32 -6.64 -48.87
C ALA A 9 -47.43 -6.24 -47.87
N PRO A 10 -47.38 -6.66 -46.59
CA PRO A 10 -48.25 -6.08 -45.59
C PRO A 10 -47.66 -4.72 -45.18
N LEU A 11 -48.34 -3.66 -45.61
CA LEU A 11 -48.36 -2.40 -44.87
C LEU A 11 -49.03 -2.69 -43.51
N SER A 12 -48.22 -2.86 -42.47
CA SER A 12 -48.71 -2.79 -41.09
C SER A 12 -47.83 -1.80 -40.35
N GLY A 13 -48.27 -0.55 -40.33
CA GLY A 13 -47.76 0.46 -39.43
C GLY A 13 -48.35 0.27 -38.04
N CYS A 14 -47.46 0.24 -37.04
CA CYS A 14 -47.69 0.80 -35.72
C CYS A 14 -46.55 1.83 -35.55
N LEU A 15 -46.84 3.12 -35.71
CA LEU A 15 -47.20 4.01 -34.60
C LEU A 15 -46.08 4.07 -33.55
N LEU A 16 -45.21 5.07 -33.72
CA LEU A 16 -44.79 6.00 -32.66
C LEU A 16 -44.94 5.48 -31.23
N TRP A 17 -44.01 4.64 -30.79
CA TRP A 17 -43.53 4.57 -29.42
C TRP A 17 -42.07 4.14 -29.51
N GLY A 18 -41.20 5.12 -29.74
CA GLY A 18 -39.84 4.99 -29.25
C GLY A 18 -39.98 5.18 -27.75
N ASP A 19 -39.88 4.10 -26.99
CA ASP A 19 -39.57 4.21 -25.58
C ASP A 19 -38.28 5.04 -25.51
N GLU A 20 -38.38 6.25 -24.96
CA GLU A 20 -37.23 6.95 -24.44
C GLU A 20 -36.72 6.08 -23.28
N GLU A 21 -35.96 5.03 -23.60
CA GLU A 21 -35.06 4.45 -22.62
C GLU A 21 -34.14 5.61 -22.21
N GLU A 22 -34.41 6.18 -21.02
CA GLU A 22 -33.45 7.03 -20.35
C GLU A 22 -32.11 6.31 -20.44
N PRO A 23 -31.04 6.96 -20.93
CA PRO A 23 -29.75 6.32 -21.04
C PRO A 23 -29.42 5.77 -19.65
N GLU A 24 -29.32 4.44 -19.53
CA GLU A 24 -28.87 3.81 -18.29
C GLU A 24 -27.59 4.54 -17.88
N ALA A 25 -27.66 5.27 -16.77
CA ALA A 25 -26.51 5.95 -16.22
C ALA A 25 -25.47 4.87 -15.97
N ILE A 26 -24.45 4.81 -16.83
CA ILE A 26 -23.27 4.00 -16.58
C ILE A 26 -22.81 4.45 -15.20
N PRO A 27 -22.84 3.59 -14.16
CA PRO A 27 -22.37 4.01 -12.85
C PRO A 27 -20.95 4.51 -13.07
N GLU A 28 -20.68 5.76 -12.68
CA GLU A 28 -19.31 6.27 -12.68
C GLU A 28 -18.48 5.21 -11.98
N LYS A 29 -17.59 4.57 -12.73
CA LYS A 29 -16.68 3.58 -12.16
C LYS A 29 -15.96 4.34 -11.06
N GLU A 30 -16.26 4.02 -9.80
CA GLU A 30 -15.54 4.60 -8.67
C GLU A 30 -14.07 4.53 -9.05
N SER A 31 -13.38 5.67 -9.01
CA SER A 31 -11.96 5.72 -9.27
C SER A 31 -11.31 4.89 -8.17
N GLY A 32 -11.17 3.58 -8.41
CA GLY A 32 -10.55 2.67 -7.47
C GLY A 32 -9.16 3.16 -7.12
N PHE A 33 -8.60 2.63 -6.04
CA PHE A 33 -7.30 3.02 -5.50
C PHE A 33 -6.12 2.99 -6.52
N GLY A 34 -6.35 2.39 -7.69
CA GLY A 34 -5.39 2.28 -8.77
C GLY A 34 -4.76 0.89 -8.79
N ALA A 35 -3.91 0.64 -9.78
CA ALA A 35 -3.01 -0.50 -9.71
C ALA A 35 -1.88 -0.15 -8.74
N PHE A 36 -1.55 -1.08 -7.86
CA PHE A 36 -0.46 -0.94 -6.89
C PHE A 36 0.29 -2.26 -6.77
N SER A 37 1.46 -2.21 -6.14
CA SER A 37 2.16 -3.39 -5.66
C SER A 37 2.51 -3.16 -4.21
N VAL A 38 2.34 -4.18 -3.37
CA VAL A 38 2.82 -4.16 -2.00
C VAL A 38 4.23 -4.72 -1.99
N VAL A 39 5.18 -3.88 -1.58
CA VAL A 39 6.58 -4.24 -1.43
C VAL A 39 6.89 -4.31 0.06
N ALA A 40 7.54 -5.39 0.47
CA ALA A 40 8.03 -5.59 1.82
C ALA A 40 9.56 -5.52 1.86
N PRO A 41 10.14 -4.33 2.08
CA PRO A 41 11.52 -4.20 2.51
C PRO A 41 11.68 -4.80 3.90
N ILE A 42 12.68 -5.66 4.06
CA ILE A 42 13.10 -6.19 5.35
C ILE A 42 14.45 -5.54 5.68
N ASP A 43 14.53 -4.83 6.80
CA ASP A 43 15.73 -4.05 7.15
C ASP A 43 15.82 -3.69 8.64
N THR A 44 16.89 -3.02 9.06
CA THR A 44 17.20 -2.69 10.47
C THR A 44 16.25 -1.67 11.11
N GLY A 45 15.53 -0.88 10.30
CA GLY A 45 14.60 0.15 10.75
C GLY A 45 14.32 1.16 9.63
N ILE A 46 13.37 2.06 9.84
CA ILE A 46 13.01 3.08 8.84
C ILE A 46 12.67 4.43 9.45
N ASN A 47 13.19 5.50 8.83
CA ASN A 47 12.84 6.87 9.17
C ASN A 47 11.57 7.29 8.44
N VAL A 48 10.42 7.04 9.06
CA VAL A 48 9.09 7.37 8.49
C VAL A 48 8.91 8.86 8.18
N TYR A 49 9.69 9.74 8.83
CA TYR A 49 9.65 11.20 8.61
C TYR A 49 10.36 11.67 7.35
N HIS A 50 11.07 10.77 6.66
CA HIS A 50 11.80 11.13 5.45
C HIS A 50 10.84 11.65 4.38
N ASN A 51 11.16 12.81 3.78
CA ASN A 51 10.25 13.50 2.85
C ASN A 51 9.82 12.65 1.65
N HIS A 52 10.65 11.67 1.26
CA HIS A 52 10.39 10.74 0.17
C HIS A 52 9.19 9.80 0.44
N PHE A 53 8.82 9.62 1.70
CA PHE A 53 7.72 8.74 2.11
C PHE A 53 6.39 9.48 2.29
N LEU A 54 6.38 10.81 2.21
CA LEU A 54 5.19 11.61 2.42
C LEU A 54 4.11 11.28 1.38
N MET A 55 2.87 11.16 1.85
CA MET A 55 1.71 10.84 1.03
C MET A 55 0.56 11.78 1.40
N ASN A 56 0.01 12.46 0.38
CA ASN A 56 -1.17 13.31 0.56
C ASN A 56 -2.48 12.51 0.58
N ALA A 57 -2.46 11.31 0.00
CA ALA A 57 -3.60 10.39 -0.04
C ALA A 57 -3.70 9.57 1.25
N SER A 58 -4.86 8.95 1.44
CA SER A 58 -5.08 7.91 2.46
C SER A 58 -5.15 6.55 1.77
N TYR A 59 -4.65 5.50 2.41
CA TYR A 59 -4.95 4.15 1.98
C TYR A 59 -6.43 3.82 2.20
N PRO A 60 -7.06 3.02 1.32
CA PRO A 60 -8.42 2.57 1.52
C PRO A 60 -8.47 1.55 2.67
N GLN A 61 -9.57 1.55 3.42
CA GLN A 61 -9.68 0.74 4.63
C GLN A 61 -9.45 -0.76 4.37
N TRP A 62 -9.96 -1.29 3.26
CA TRP A 62 -9.79 -2.70 2.91
C TRP A 62 -8.31 -3.12 2.75
N LEU A 63 -7.44 -2.20 2.34
CA LEU A 63 -6.00 -2.46 2.21
C LEU A 63 -5.34 -2.51 3.60
N LEU A 64 -5.70 -1.58 4.47
CA LEU A 64 -5.23 -1.55 5.86
C LEU A 64 -5.67 -2.80 6.62
N ASP A 65 -6.95 -3.17 6.49
CA ASP A 65 -7.51 -4.39 7.09
C ASP A 65 -6.83 -5.64 6.53
N GLY A 66 -6.61 -5.69 5.22
CA GLY A 66 -5.95 -6.81 4.56
C GLY A 66 -4.48 -6.99 4.95
N LEU A 67 -3.77 -5.88 5.24
CA LEU A 67 -2.41 -5.91 5.78
C LEU A 67 -2.38 -6.15 7.30
N GLY A 68 -3.53 -6.25 7.96
CA GLY A 68 -3.63 -6.49 9.40
C GLY A 68 -3.27 -5.28 10.26
N VAL A 69 -3.37 -4.06 9.72
CA VAL A 69 -3.08 -2.83 10.45
C VAL A 69 -3.99 -2.73 11.68
N ASN A 70 -3.38 -2.74 12.87
CA ASN A 70 -4.08 -2.67 14.15
C ASN A 70 -3.75 -1.38 14.94
N LYS A 71 -2.78 -0.58 14.46
CA LYS A 71 -2.43 0.72 15.03
C LYS A 71 -2.24 1.76 13.93
N ILE A 72 -2.70 2.99 14.20
CA ILE A 72 -2.48 4.14 13.31
C ILE A 72 -1.75 5.20 14.10
N CYS A 73 -0.62 5.64 13.57
CA CYS A 73 0.14 6.75 14.11
C CYS A 73 0.06 7.95 13.17
N ASP A 74 -0.49 9.06 13.67
CA ASP A 74 -0.40 10.34 12.99
C ASP A 74 1.00 10.92 13.14
N VAL A 75 1.76 10.96 12.05
CA VAL A 75 3.12 11.50 12.10
C VAL A 75 3.13 13.01 11.90
N THR A 76 3.98 13.69 12.67
CA THR A 76 4.26 15.10 12.49
C THR A 76 5.05 15.32 11.20
N LEU A 77 4.52 16.15 10.29
CA LEU A 77 5.08 16.34 8.92
C LEU A 77 6.01 17.56 8.78
N THR A 78 6.16 18.36 9.84
CA THR A 78 6.93 19.62 9.83
C THR A 78 7.94 19.67 10.96
N GLY A 79 9.01 20.44 10.78
CA GLY A 79 10.12 20.51 11.74
C GLY A 79 11.28 19.61 11.34
N THR A 80 12.30 19.57 12.19
CA THR A 80 13.45 18.66 12.12
C THR A 80 13.04 17.23 12.49
N TRP A 81 13.93 16.26 12.24
CA TRP A 81 13.69 14.88 12.66
C TRP A 81 13.42 14.76 14.16
N GLN A 82 14.26 15.42 14.99
CA GLN A 82 14.14 15.37 16.45
C GLN A 82 12.80 15.94 16.93
N GLU A 83 12.39 17.11 16.41
CA GLU A 83 11.12 17.75 16.79
C GLU A 83 9.91 16.88 16.43
N ARG A 84 9.95 16.20 15.27
CA ARG A 84 8.86 15.30 14.84
C ARG A 84 8.82 14.03 15.69
N TYR A 85 9.97 13.43 15.96
CA TYR A 85 10.08 12.27 16.83
C TYR A 85 9.54 12.59 18.24
N GLU A 86 9.99 13.69 18.85
CA GLU A 86 9.55 14.11 20.18
C GLU A 86 8.04 14.40 20.24
N ALA A 87 7.48 15.02 19.20
CA ALA A 87 6.05 15.30 19.12
C ALA A 87 5.19 14.03 19.07
N ASP A 88 5.66 12.99 18.41
CA ASP A 88 4.91 11.75 18.23
C ASP A 88 5.26 10.68 19.27
N LYS A 89 6.30 10.91 20.07
CA LYS A 89 6.90 9.91 20.99
C LYS A 89 5.87 9.29 21.93
N GLU A 90 5.22 10.11 22.75
CA GLU A 90 4.31 9.63 23.79
C GLU A 90 3.00 9.04 23.23
N VAL A 91 2.57 9.53 22.06
CA VAL A 91 1.29 9.15 21.44
C VAL A 91 1.41 7.96 20.51
N CYS A 92 2.57 7.75 19.90
CA CYS A 92 2.84 6.68 18.96
C CYS A 92 3.99 5.80 19.44
N TRP A 93 5.24 6.28 19.38
CA TRP A 93 6.44 5.46 19.49
C TRP A 93 6.52 4.66 20.81
N ASP A 94 6.20 5.29 21.94
CA ASP A 94 6.26 4.65 23.26
C ASP A 94 5.17 3.57 23.46
N ASN A 95 4.24 3.42 22.50
CA ASN A 95 3.11 2.48 22.56
C ASN A 95 3.16 1.39 21.46
N ILE A 96 4.23 1.33 20.67
CA ILE A 96 4.42 0.28 19.65
C ILE A 96 5.04 -0.96 20.31
N THR A 97 4.53 -2.13 19.94
CA THR A 97 4.97 -3.44 20.38
C THR A 97 5.21 -4.37 19.18
N SER A 98 5.79 -5.55 19.42
CA SER A 98 6.03 -6.55 18.36
C SER A 98 4.77 -7.20 17.78
N GLU A 99 3.61 -6.99 18.41
CA GLU A 99 2.31 -7.46 17.91
C GLU A 99 1.63 -6.44 16.99
N ASP A 100 2.20 -5.24 16.86
CA ASP A 100 1.59 -4.14 16.13
C ASP A 100 2.01 -4.11 14.66
N VAL A 101 1.00 -3.97 13.78
CA VAL A 101 1.16 -3.54 12.40
C VAL A 101 0.67 -2.10 12.34
N VAL A 102 1.61 -1.17 12.15
CA VAL A 102 1.41 0.26 12.33
C VAL A 102 1.34 0.95 10.98
N TRP A 103 0.28 1.68 10.70
CA TRP A 103 0.29 2.65 9.60
C TRP A 103 0.72 4.02 10.11
N PHE A 104 1.80 4.56 9.54
CA PHE A 104 2.26 5.92 9.79
C PHE A 104 1.52 6.88 8.85
N ARG A 105 0.34 7.35 9.28
CA ARG A 105 -0.57 8.16 8.48
C ARG A 105 0.06 9.50 8.14
N GLY A 106 -0.04 9.88 6.87
CA GLY A 106 0.72 10.97 6.25
C GLY A 106 1.95 10.47 5.48
N THR A 107 2.23 9.16 5.54
CA THR A 107 3.29 8.50 4.79
C THR A 107 2.77 7.26 4.06
N ARG A 108 3.62 6.70 3.20
CA ARG A 108 3.39 5.43 2.50
C ARG A 108 3.71 4.20 3.35
N ILE A 109 4.22 4.37 4.57
CA ILE A 109 4.81 3.29 5.37
C ILE A 109 3.77 2.63 6.26
N ILE A 110 3.63 1.33 6.09
CA ILE A 110 3.02 0.41 7.05
C ILE A 110 4.17 -0.44 7.59
N GLY A 111 4.39 -0.44 8.91
CA GLY A 111 5.54 -1.07 9.54
C GLY A 111 5.14 -2.15 10.54
N THR A 112 5.99 -3.16 10.70
CA THR A 112 5.88 -4.18 11.74
C THR A 112 7.27 -4.62 12.17
N THR A 113 7.35 -5.18 13.38
CA THR A 113 8.59 -5.68 13.97
C THR A 113 8.34 -7.01 14.68
N PRO A 114 8.57 -8.16 14.00
CA PRO A 114 8.28 -9.46 14.58
C PRO A 114 9.28 -9.86 15.68
N ASP A 115 10.39 -9.13 15.84
CA ASP A 115 11.40 -9.36 16.86
C ASP A 115 11.23 -8.35 18.02
N ASP A 116 11.39 -8.77 19.27
CA ASP A 116 11.22 -7.94 20.47
C ASP A 116 12.53 -7.34 21.01
N ASN A 117 13.62 -7.41 20.24
CA ASN A 117 14.97 -7.03 20.67
C ASN A 117 15.40 -5.63 20.22
N THR A 118 14.45 -4.73 19.94
CA THR A 118 14.72 -3.35 19.51
C THR A 118 14.27 -2.34 20.56
N ASP A 119 15.02 -1.26 20.72
CA ASP A 119 14.73 -0.24 21.75
C ASP A 119 13.46 0.56 21.41
N ILE A 120 13.29 0.91 20.13
CA ILE A 120 12.10 1.58 19.60
C ILE A 120 11.69 0.83 18.34
N PRO A 121 10.61 0.05 18.37
CA PRO A 121 10.30 -0.82 17.25
C PRO A 121 9.97 -0.04 15.97
N ILE A 122 10.40 -0.57 14.82
CA ILE A 122 10.31 -0.04 13.45
C ILE A 122 11.22 1.18 13.18
N LEU A 123 11.48 2.00 14.19
CA LEU A 123 12.21 3.25 14.01
C LEU A 123 13.70 3.02 13.79
N ASP A 124 14.22 3.60 12.71
CA ASP A 124 15.65 3.56 12.35
C ASP A 124 16.54 4.18 13.44
N ASP A 125 17.76 3.67 13.60
CA ASP A 125 18.85 4.43 14.23
C ASP A 125 19.18 5.61 13.30
N PRO A 126 19.16 6.86 13.78
CA PRO A 126 19.51 8.04 12.98
C PRO A 126 20.88 7.95 12.27
N GLN A 127 21.77 7.05 12.69
CA GLN A 127 23.08 6.82 12.12
C GLN A 127 23.17 5.67 11.10
N ASP A 128 22.15 4.81 10.97
CA ASP A 128 22.15 3.68 10.03
C ASP A 128 21.58 4.11 8.67
N GLY A 129 20.32 4.56 8.63
CA GLY A 129 19.69 5.08 7.41
C GLY A 129 19.49 4.04 6.29
N HIS A 130 19.90 2.79 6.52
CA HIS A 130 19.96 1.73 5.51
C HIS A 130 18.56 1.35 5.02
N GLY A 131 17.64 1.00 5.92
CA GLY A 131 16.25 0.68 5.55
C GLY A 131 15.51 1.85 4.90
N THR A 132 15.85 3.10 5.30
CA THR A 132 15.37 4.31 4.64
C THR A 132 15.86 4.41 3.19
N ALA A 133 17.14 4.13 2.92
CA ALA A 133 17.71 4.16 1.57
C ALA A 133 17.16 3.04 0.67
N VAL A 134 17.06 1.82 1.20
CA VAL A 134 16.52 0.65 0.50
C VAL A 134 15.06 0.88 0.11
N THR A 135 14.24 1.33 1.05
CA THR A 135 12.83 1.68 0.79
C THR A 135 12.72 2.85 -0.18
N GLY A 136 13.62 3.83 -0.09
CA GLY A 136 13.69 4.94 -1.03
C GLY A 136 13.93 4.49 -2.48
N ALA A 137 14.78 3.48 -2.69
CA ALA A 137 15.01 2.90 -4.01
C ALA A 137 13.75 2.23 -4.58
N VAL A 138 12.95 1.54 -3.74
CA VAL A 138 11.65 0.98 -4.13
C VAL A 138 10.72 2.08 -4.65
N LEU A 139 10.55 3.16 -3.88
CA LEU A 139 9.66 4.25 -4.25
C LEU A 139 10.17 5.09 -5.44
N ASN A 140 11.49 5.12 -5.66
CA ASN A 140 12.05 5.69 -6.89
C ASN A 140 11.67 4.88 -8.13
N ALA A 141 11.63 3.55 -8.02
CA ALA A 141 11.24 2.66 -9.11
C ALA A 141 9.72 2.65 -9.32
N ASN A 142 8.95 2.66 -8.24
CA ASN A 142 7.49 2.70 -8.25
C ASN A 142 6.95 3.66 -7.16
N PRO A 143 6.64 4.92 -7.51
CA PRO A 143 6.10 5.91 -6.56
C PRO A 143 4.75 5.54 -5.96
N ASP A 144 4.00 4.62 -6.59
CA ASP A 144 2.68 4.18 -6.16
C ASP A 144 2.73 2.87 -5.35
N ALA A 145 3.93 2.35 -5.05
CA ALA A 145 4.08 1.18 -4.21
C ALA A 145 3.54 1.41 -2.80
N VAL A 146 2.85 0.41 -2.28
CA VAL A 146 2.48 0.30 -0.87
C VAL A 146 3.66 -0.33 -0.15
N ILE A 147 4.18 0.32 0.89
CA ILE A 147 5.33 -0.20 1.64
C ILE A 147 4.83 -0.91 2.90
N PHE A 148 5.07 -2.22 2.97
CA PHE A 148 4.90 -3.05 4.17
C PHE A 148 6.28 -3.36 4.76
N PHE A 149 6.86 -2.38 5.46
CA PHE A 149 8.20 -2.48 6.02
C PHE A 149 8.23 -3.47 7.18
N VAL A 150 9.22 -4.37 7.18
CA VAL A 150 9.44 -5.33 8.25
C VAL A 150 10.81 -5.06 8.87
N GLU A 151 10.83 -4.67 10.14
CA GLU A 151 12.07 -4.52 10.88
C GLU A 151 12.67 -5.90 11.20
N GLY A 152 13.98 -6.04 11.02
CA GLY A 152 14.76 -7.20 11.44
C GLY A 152 15.59 -7.84 10.33
N PHE A 153 16.30 -8.91 10.70
CA PHE A 153 17.11 -9.74 9.80
C PHE A 153 16.95 -11.24 10.11
N SER A 154 15.94 -11.57 10.92
CA SER A 154 15.67 -12.91 11.41
C SER A 154 14.79 -13.71 10.44
N ASP A 155 14.72 -15.03 10.67
CA ASP A 155 13.72 -15.87 10.01
C ASP A 155 12.29 -15.39 10.32
N ALA A 156 12.06 -14.80 11.50
CA ALA A 156 10.76 -14.24 11.86
C ALA A 156 10.40 -13.03 10.99
N ALA A 157 11.36 -12.14 10.71
CA ALA A 157 11.20 -11.02 9.78
C ALA A 157 10.87 -11.49 8.36
N VAL A 158 11.62 -12.48 7.86
CA VAL A 158 11.37 -13.07 6.54
C VAL A 158 10.00 -13.76 6.47
N LEU A 159 9.61 -14.50 7.51
CA LEU A 159 8.31 -15.17 7.58
C LEU A 159 7.15 -14.19 7.75
N ALA A 160 7.33 -13.07 8.46
CA ALA A 160 6.31 -12.03 8.58
C ALA A 160 5.99 -11.42 7.22
N ALA A 161 7.01 -11.11 6.40
CA ALA A 161 6.82 -10.64 5.04
C ALA A 161 6.21 -11.73 4.13
N ALA A 162 6.73 -12.96 4.19
CA ALA A 162 6.30 -14.06 3.31
C ALA A 162 4.89 -14.58 3.59
N ASN A 163 4.40 -14.47 4.83
CA ASN A 163 3.06 -14.91 5.20
C ASN A 163 2.01 -13.80 5.10
N GLN A 164 2.39 -12.57 4.76
CA GLN A 164 1.45 -11.48 4.54
C GLN A 164 0.80 -11.63 3.15
N PRO A 165 -0.50 -11.98 3.03
CA PRO A 165 -1.11 -12.36 1.76
C PRO A 165 -1.14 -11.27 0.69
N LEU A 166 -1.05 -10.01 1.10
CA LEU A 166 -1.04 -8.88 0.16
C LEU A 166 0.36 -8.50 -0.33
N VAL A 167 1.44 -9.05 0.23
CA VAL A 167 2.81 -8.74 -0.21
C VAL A 167 3.09 -9.39 -1.56
N ASP A 168 3.43 -8.57 -2.56
CA ASP A 168 3.76 -9.00 -3.91
C ASP A 168 5.27 -9.21 -4.10
N VAL A 169 6.08 -8.38 -3.45
CA VAL A 169 7.54 -8.36 -3.59
C VAL A 169 8.20 -8.26 -2.23
N ILE A 170 9.10 -9.18 -1.92
CA ILE A 170 10.00 -9.08 -0.76
C ILE A 170 11.36 -8.59 -1.25
N THR A 171 11.92 -7.58 -0.59
CA THR A 171 13.28 -7.12 -0.87
C THR A 171 14.12 -7.12 0.40
N THR A 172 15.30 -7.71 0.29
CA THR A 172 16.30 -7.75 1.37
C THR A 172 17.59 -7.14 0.83
N SER A 173 18.21 -6.25 1.60
CA SER A 173 19.54 -5.69 1.29
C SER A 173 20.57 -6.17 2.32
N PHE A 174 20.44 -7.44 2.71
CA PHE A 174 21.35 -8.15 3.59
C PHE A 174 21.57 -9.57 3.05
N GLY A 175 22.65 -10.20 3.51
CA GLY A 175 22.95 -11.59 3.16
C GLY A 175 24.05 -12.15 4.04
N PRO A 176 24.25 -13.48 4.03
CA PRO A 176 25.37 -14.10 4.72
C PRO A 176 26.70 -13.44 4.36
N ILE A 177 27.56 -13.27 5.35
CA ILE A 177 28.94 -12.85 5.11
C ILE A 177 29.57 -13.90 4.15
N LEU A 178 30.19 -13.44 3.06
CA LEU A 178 30.72 -14.25 1.94
C LEU A 178 29.69 -14.76 0.91
N SER A 179 28.48 -14.21 0.87
CA SER A 179 27.58 -14.42 -0.27
C SER A 179 28.23 -13.90 -1.55
N VAL A 180 28.40 -14.77 -2.54
CA VAL A 180 28.92 -14.41 -3.87
C VAL A 180 27.72 -14.25 -4.82
N PRO A 181 27.67 -13.21 -5.67
CA PRO A 181 26.59 -12.99 -6.63
C PRO A 181 26.36 -14.16 -7.59
#